data_AF-A0A7L4TGX8-F1
#
_entry.id   AF-A0A7L4TGX8-F1
#
_cell.length_a   1.000
_cell.length_b   1.000
_cell.length_c   1.000
_cell.angle_alpha   90.00
_cell.angle_beta   90.00
_cell.angle_gamma   90.00
#
_symmetry.space_group_name_H-M   'P 1'
#
loop_
_entity.id
_entity.type
_entity.pdbx_description
1 polymer ?
#
loop_
_entity_poly.entity_id
_entity_poly.type
_entity_poly.pdbx_seq_one_letter_code
_entity_poly.pdbx_strand_id
1 'polypeptide(L)' 'PQGGGEHMSGHRCAGEWLTIESMKQAVDFLINRITYEVPDQDLTFSLSRMPTLPRSGFIMRNIKSQQYE' A
#
# COMPACT_ATOMS: atom_id res chain seq x y z
N PRO A 1 -14.22 -4.32 4.08
CA PRO A 1 -14.45 -2.98 4.70
C PRO A 1 -13.72 -2.89 6.04
N GLN A 2 -13.04 -1.77 6.32
CA GLN A 2 -12.40 -1.56 7.63
C GLN A 2 -13.43 -1.18 8.72
N GLY A 3 -14.68 -0.95 8.31
CA GLY A 3 -15.82 -0.75 9.20
C GLY A 3 -15.75 0.58 9.96
N GLY A 4 -16.72 0.79 10.86
CA GLY A 4 -16.78 1.92 11.77
C GLY A 4 -17.42 1.50 13.10
N GLY A 5 -17.48 2.41 14.07
CA GLY A 5 -17.96 2.13 15.43
C GLY A 5 -16.82 1.77 16.40
N GLU A 6 -17.17 1.15 17.52
CA GLU A 6 -16.22 0.70 18.55
C GLU A 6 -15.64 -0.67 18.22
N HIS A 7 -14.37 -0.91 18.56
CA HIS A 7 -13.69 -2.19 18.29
C HIS A 7 -14.18 -3.33 19.20
N MET A 8 -14.47 -3.04 20.47
CA MET A 8 -14.80 -4.07 21.48
C MET A 8 -16.29 -4.43 21.51
N SER A 9 -17.16 -3.46 21.19
CA SER A 9 -18.61 -3.59 21.29
C SER A 9 -19.33 -3.45 19.94
N GLY A 10 -18.58 -3.28 18.84
CA GLY A 10 -19.10 -3.14 17.49
C GLY A 10 -18.41 -4.05 16.48
N HIS A 11 -18.61 -3.77 15.19
CA HIS A 11 -18.05 -4.54 14.06
C HIS A 11 -16.92 -3.78 13.33
N ARG A 12 -16.26 -2.84 14.02
CA ARG A 12 -15.06 -2.20 13.48
C ARG A 12 -13.96 -3.24 13.31
N CYS A 13 -13.19 -3.13 12.24
CA CYS A 13 -12.17 -4.14 11.92
C CYS A 13 -11.09 -4.20 13.02
N ALA A 14 -10.93 -5.36 13.64
CA ALA A 14 -9.86 -5.60 14.61
C ALA A 14 -8.45 -5.45 13.97
N GLY A 15 -8.34 -5.66 12.66
CA GLY A 15 -7.10 -5.54 11.90
C GLY A 15 -6.73 -4.13 11.45
N GLU A 16 -7.51 -3.11 11.82
CA GLU A 16 -7.24 -1.72 11.42
C GLU A 16 -5.85 -1.25 11.87
N TRP A 17 -5.49 -1.49 13.13
CA TRP A 17 -4.18 -1.13 13.68
C TRP A 17 -3.03 -1.84 12.98
N LEU A 18 -3.17 -3.14 12.73
CA LEU A 18 -2.18 -3.91 11.98
C LEU A 18 -2.02 -3.38 10.55
N THR A 19 -3.13 -3.00 9.91
CA THR A 19 -3.11 -2.40 8.57
C THR A 19 -2.37 -1.06 8.59
N ILE A 20 -2.65 -0.20 9.58
CA ILE A 20 -1.97 1.09 9.74
C ILE A 20 -0.45 0.89 9.93
N GLU A 21 -0.05 0.03 10.84
CA GLU A 21 1.39 -0.18 11.11
C GLU A 21 2.11 -0.82 9.91
N SER A 22 1.46 -1.77 9.22
CA SER A 22 2.02 -2.35 7.99
C SER A 22 2.20 -1.30 6.88
N MET A 23 1.22 -0.41 6.72
CA MET A 23 1.30 0.67 5.72
C MET A 23 2.38 1.70 6.07
N LYS A 24 2.56 2.04 7.35
CA LYS A 24 3.68 2.91 7.78
C LYS A 24 5.03 2.29 7.44
N GLN A 25 5.23 1.00 7.72
CA GLN A 25 6.46 0.29 7.39
C GLN A 25 6.68 0.20 5.88
N ALA A 26 5.63 -0.08 5.10
CA ALA A 26 5.74 -0.14 3.64
C ALA A 26 6.14 1.23 3.05
N VAL A 27 5.53 2.32 3.52
CA VAL A 27 5.86 3.68 3.06
C VAL A 27 7.27 4.09 3.47
N ASP A 28 7.69 3.83 4.71
CA ASP A 28 9.07 4.09 5.16
C ASP A 28 10.09 3.33 4.28
N PHE A 29 9.82 2.06 4.00
CA PHE A 29 10.70 1.25 3.17
C PHE A 29 10.83 1.81 1.75
N LEU A 30 9.71 2.15 1.11
CA LEU A 30 9.71 2.68 -0.25
C LEU A 30 10.42 4.04 -0.36
N ILE A 31 10.33 4.90 0.66
CA ILE A 31 10.91 6.24 0.63
C ILE A 31 12.37 6.25 1.07
N ASN A 32 12.70 5.54 2.15
CA ASN A 32 13.95 5.71 2.88
C ASN A 32 14.92 4.53 2.73
N ARG A 33 14.49 3.39 2.19
CA ARG A 33 15.30 2.15 2.18
C ARG A 33 15.64 1.66 0.78
N ILE A 34 14.94 2.13 -0.24
CA ILE A 34 15.21 1.75 -1.63
C ILE A 34 15.13 2.96 -2.58
N THR A 35 15.81 2.87 -3.71
CA THR A 35 15.47 3.64 -4.92
C THR A 35 14.89 2.71 -5.96
N TYR A 36 14.01 3.26 -6.81
CA TYR A 36 13.42 2.56 -7.93
C TYR A 36 12.95 3.57 -8.98
N GLU A 37 12.71 3.09 -10.18
CA GLU A 37 12.08 3.84 -11.26
C GLU A 37 10.70 3.28 -11.56
N VAL A 38 9.75 4.16 -11.89
CA VAL A 38 8.43 3.79 -12.38
C VAL A 38 8.41 4.04 -13.89
N PRO A 39 8.50 2.99 -14.74
CA PRO A 39 8.45 3.17 -16.19
C PRO A 39 7.03 3.58 -16.64
N ASP A 40 6.92 4.06 -17.88
CA ASP A 40 5.64 4.30 -18.54
C ASP A 40 4.78 3.03 -18.51
N GLN A 41 3.56 3.15 -17.98
CA GLN A 41 2.63 2.04 -17.78
C GLN A 41 1.20 2.54 -17.61
N ASP A 42 0.22 1.66 -17.80
CA ASP A 42 -1.19 1.99 -17.53
C ASP A 42 -1.51 1.91 -16.03
N LEU A 43 -1.49 3.08 -15.37
CA LEU A 43 -1.88 3.26 -13.97
C LEU A 43 -3.38 3.55 -13.78
N THR A 44 -4.19 3.52 -14.85
CA THR A 44 -5.64 3.67 -14.71
C THR A 44 -6.21 2.51 -13.90
N PHE A 45 -7.32 2.76 -13.21
CA PHE A 45 -8.00 1.77 -12.40
C PHE A 45 -9.52 1.87 -12.61
N SER A 46 -10.20 0.74 -12.48
CA SER A 46 -11.66 0.68 -12.63
C SER A 46 -12.36 0.66 -11.28
N LEU A 47 -13.30 1.59 -11.09
CA LEU A 47 -14.24 1.59 -9.96
C LEU A 47 -15.39 0.58 -10.12
N SER A 48 -15.61 0.04 -11.32
CA SER A 48 -16.58 -1.04 -11.54
C SER A 48 -16.02 -2.43 -11.23
N ARG A 49 -14.72 -2.53 -10.91
CA ARG A 49 -14.05 -3.75 -10.48
C ARG A 49 -13.70 -3.69 -8.99
N MET A 50 -14.03 -4.75 -8.24
CA MET A 50 -13.66 -4.91 -6.83
C MET A 50 -12.80 -6.17 -6.61
N PRO A 51 -11.66 -6.09 -5.87
CA PRO A 51 -11.02 -4.85 -5.42
C PRO A 51 -10.44 -4.05 -6.60
N THR A 52 -10.33 -2.74 -6.44
CA THR A 52 -9.72 -1.86 -7.45
C THR A 52 -8.20 -1.93 -7.35
N LEU A 53 -7.52 -2.02 -8.49
CA LEU A 53 -6.06 -1.97 -8.62
C LEU A 53 -5.69 -1.24 -9.93
N PRO A 54 -4.50 -0.60 -10.02
CA PRO A 54 -3.97 -0.13 -11.30
C PRO A 54 -3.89 -1.28 -12.31
N ARG A 55 -4.19 -1.03 -13.60
CA ARG A 55 -4.20 -2.09 -14.63
C ARG A 55 -2.86 -2.82 -14.72
N SER A 56 -1.75 -2.09 -14.61
CA SER A 56 -0.39 -2.66 -14.65
C SER A 56 0.04 -3.35 -13.35
N GLY A 57 -0.64 -3.11 -12.23
CA GLY A 57 -0.21 -3.57 -10.91
C GLY A 57 0.96 -2.78 -10.30
N PHE A 58 1.25 -1.57 -10.80
CA PHE A 58 2.35 -0.71 -10.32
C PHE A 58 3.75 -1.37 -10.48
N ILE A 59 4.21 -1.45 -11.73
CA ILE A 59 5.51 -2.01 -12.09
C ILE A 59 6.62 -1.05 -11.66
N MET A 60 7.65 -1.58 -11.00
CA MET A 60 8.88 -0.88 -10.63
C MET A 60 10.08 -1.55 -11.30
N ARG A 61 11.12 -0.77 -11.63
CA ARG A 61 12.39 -1.27 -12.19
C ARG A 61 13.59 -0.60 -11.52
N ASN A 62 14.78 -1.12 -11.79
CA ASN A 62 16.06 -0.58 -11.28
C ASN A 62 16.08 -0.43 -9.75
N ILE A 63 15.49 -1.40 -9.03
CA ILE A 63 15.39 -1.38 -7.57
C ILE A 63 16.78 -1.54 -6.96
N LYS A 64 17.16 -0.63 -6.07
CA LYS A 64 18.43 -0.67 -5.32
C LYS A 64 18.19 -0.36 -3.85
N SER A 65 18.84 -1.09 -2.95
CA SER A 65 18.84 -0.74 -1.53
C SER A 65 19.63 0.55 -1.29
N GLN A 66 19.07 1.48 -0.53
CA GLN A 66 19.81 2.59 0.05
C GLN A 66 20.45 2.12 1.36
N GLN A 67 21.77 2.24 1.47
CA GLN A 67 22.46 2.01 2.75
C GLN A 67 22.07 3.14 3.70
N TYR A 68 21.68 2.78 4.92
CA TYR A 68 21.48 3.74 6.01
C TYR A 68 22.80 3.85 6.78
N GLU A 69 23.29 5.06 7.01
CA GLU A 69 24.22 5.32 8.13
C GLU A 69 23.44 5.41 9.44
#